data_AF-A0A6M3LSP3-F1
#
_entry.id   AF-A0A6M3LSP3-F1
#
_cell.length_a   1.000
_cell.length_b   1.000
_cell.length_c   1.000
_cell.angle_alpha   90.00
_cell.angle_beta   90.00
_cell.angle_gamma   90.00
#
_symmetry.space_group_name_H-M   'P 1'
#
loop_
_entity.id
_entity.type
_entity.pdbx_description
1 polymer ?
#
loop_
_entity_poly.entity_id
_entity_poly.type
_entity_poly.pdbx_seq_one_letter_code
_entity_poly.pdbx_strand_id
1 'polypeptide(L)' 'MAYTMKNYKTKKALIEDFKSGVKITVYQPGPFGPGVRDGSCCIEGPHNPEPHRWYASVNVKDSYITKVK' A
#
# COMPACT_ATOMS: atom_id res chain seq x y z
N MET A 1 -4.63 -9.04 1.05
CA MET A 1 -3.44 -8.17 1.14
C MET A 1 -3.90 -6.82 1.66
N ALA A 2 -2.98 -5.89 1.94
CA ALA A 2 -3.37 -4.51 2.26
C ALA A 2 -3.41 -3.64 1.00
N TYR A 3 -4.14 -2.54 1.05
CA TYR A 3 -4.22 -1.53 0.02
C TYR A 3 -3.61 -0.22 0.51
N THR A 4 -3.21 0.63 -0.41
CA THR A 4 -2.95 2.04 -0.11
C THR A 4 -4.25 2.82 -0.14
N MET A 5 -4.39 3.90 0.64
CA MET A 5 -5.63 4.69 0.61
C MET A 5 -5.92 5.26 -0.79
N LYS A 6 -4.86 5.66 -1.51
CA LYS A 6 -4.90 6.00 -2.94
C LYS A 6 -4.85 4.72 -3.79
N ASN A 7 -5.75 4.57 -4.76
CA ASN A 7 -5.73 3.44 -5.70
C ASN A 7 -4.66 3.66 -6.79
N TYR A 8 -3.44 3.18 -6.57
CA TYR A 8 -2.38 3.22 -7.58
C TYR A 8 -2.60 2.16 -8.66
N LYS A 9 -2.69 2.60 -9.92
CA LYS A 9 -2.87 1.69 -11.06
C LYS A 9 -1.61 0.90 -11.41
N THR A 10 -0.44 1.39 -11.02
CA THR A 10 0.86 0.75 -11.27
C THR A 10 1.78 0.86 -10.05
N LYS A 11 2.69 -0.10 -9.89
CA LYS A 11 3.77 -0.03 -8.87
C LYS A 11 4.67 1.19 -9.08
N LYS A 12 4.87 1.63 -10.34
CA LYS A 12 5.68 2.82 -10.66
C LYS A 12 5.08 4.08 -10.04
N ALA A 13 3.78 4.30 -10.18
CA ALA A 13 3.10 5.48 -9.62
C ALA A 13 3.19 5.52 -8.08
N LEU A 14 3.10 4.36 -7.42
CA LEU A 14 3.34 4.24 -5.98
C LEU A 14 4.77 4.68 -5.60
N ILE A 15 5.77 4.18 -6.34
CA ILE A 15 7.19 4.48 -6.07
C ILE A 15 7.49 5.96 -6.31
N GLU A 16 6.91 6.57 -7.36
CA GLU A 16 7.09 7.99 -7.66
C GLU A 16 6.55 8.88 -6.54
N ASP A 17 5.34 8.60 -6.03
CA ASP A 17 4.77 9.30 -4.87
C ASP A 17 5.61 9.07 -3.60
N PHE A 18 6.07 7.84 -3.36
CA PHE A 18 6.92 7.55 -2.22
C PHE A 18 8.24 8.35 -2.28
N LYS A 19 8.88 8.39 -3.45
CA LYS A 19 10.13 9.13 -3.68
C LYS A 19 9.95 10.65 -3.62
N SER A 20 8.76 11.16 -3.95
CA SER A 20 8.44 12.59 -3.83
C SER A 20 8.07 13.01 -2.40
N GLY A 21 8.09 12.07 -1.44
CA GLY A 21 7.82 12.36 -0.03
C GLY A 21 6.33 12.37 0.33
N VAL A 22 5.46 11.90 -0.56
CA VAL A 22 4.03 11.76 -0.25
C VAL A 22 3.87 10.72 0.85
N LYS A 23 3.14 11.08 1.91
CA LYS A 23 2.73 10.13 2.95
C LYS A 23 1.67 9.20 2.41
N ILE A 24 2.04 7.94 2.18
CA ILE A 24 1.14 6.92 1.64
C ILE A 24 0.60 6.08 2.79
N THR A 25 -0.69 6.26 3.10
CA THR A 25 -1.39 5.47 4.12
C THR A 25 -1.74 4.10 3.57
N VAL A 26 -1.59 3.06 4.38
CA VAL A 26 -1.97 1.69 4.10
C VAL A 26 -3.18 1.32 4.96
N TYR A 27 -4.16 0.65 4.37
CA TYR A 27 -5.31 0.10 5.07
C TYR A 27 -5.58 -1.34 4.64
N GLN A 28 -6.23 -2.10 5.50
CA GLN A 28 -6.68 -3.46 5.18
C GLN A 28 -8.21 -3.51 5.07
N PRO A 29 -8.78 -3.88 3.91
CA PRO A 29 -10.23 -4.02 3.77
C PRO A 29 -10.72 -5.31 4.46
N GLY A 30 -12.01 -5.34 4.80
CA GLY A 30 -12.70 -6.52 5.29
C GLY A 30 -12.63 -6.72 6.81
N PRO A 31 -12.97 -7.93 7.31
CA PRO A 31 -13.19 -8.18 8.74
C PRO A 31 -11.91 -8.10 9.59
N PHE A 32 -10.74 -7.99 8.95
CA PHE A 32 -9.44 -7.93 9.61
C PHE A 32 -9.05 -6.51 10.07
N GLY A 33 -9.94 -5.54 9.88
CA GLY A 33 -9.81 -4.18 10.38
C GLY A 33 -8.98 -3.26 9.48
N PRO A 34 -9.23 -1.94 9.53
CA PRO A 34 -8.55 -0.98 8.66
C PRO A 34 -7.06 -0.78 9.00
N GLY A 35 -6.64 -1.17 10.21
CA GLY A 35 -5.28 -0.95 10.70
C GLY A 35 -4.31 -2.02 10.22
N VAL A 36 -3.32 -1.61 9.44
CA VAL A 36 -2.16 -2.45 9.13
C VAL A 36 -1.16 -2.32 10.28
N ARG A 37 -0.74 -3.46 10.86
CA ARG A 37 0.26 -3.47 11.92
C ARG A 37 1.60 -2.94 11.40
N ASP A 38 2.34 -2.27 12.28
CA ASP A 38 3.71 -1.86 11.99
C ASP A 38 4.59 -3.06 11.62
N GLY A 39 5.50 -2.84 10.68
CA GLY A 39 6.42 -3.86 10.18
C GLY A 39 6.29 -4.12 8.69
N SER A 40 6.75 -5.29 8.25
CA SER A 40 6.71 -5.66 6.83
C SER A 40 5.30 -6.11 6.44
N CYS A 41 4.74 -5.51 5.40
CA CYS A 41 3.48 -5.94 4.80
C CYS A 41 3.62 -6.03 3.27
N CYS A 42 2.75 -6.82 2.65
CA CYS A 42 2.55 -6.78 1.21
C CYS A 42 1.35 -5.90 0.91
N ILE A 43 1.46 -5.08 -0.14
CA ILE A 43 0.36 -4.30 -0.70
C ILE A 43 0.16 -4.68 -2.16
N GLU A 44 -1.08 -4.51 -2.64
CA GLU A 44 -1.46 -4.87 -4.00
C GLU A 44 -2.26 -3.75 -4.67
N GLY A 45 -2.30 -3.76 -6.00
CA GLY A 45 -3.16 -2.86 -6.75
C GLY A 45 -3.25 -3.22 -8.23
N PRO A 46 -4.16 -2.61 -8.99
CA PRO A 46 -5.21 -1.66 -8.55
C PRO A 46 -6.18 -2.29 -7.55
N HIS A 47 -6.94 -1.50 -6.79
CA HIS A 47 -7.93 -2.04 -5.84
C HIS A 47 -9.01 -2.85 -6.56
N ASN A 48 -9.52 -3.88 -5.89
CA ASN A 48 -10.74 -4.58 -6.31
C ASN A 48 -11.88 -3.56 -6.54
N PRO A 49 -12.73 -3.71 -7.58
CA PRO A 49 -12.95 -4.87 -8.45
C PRO A 49 -11.98 -5.07 -9.63
N GLU A 50 -11.01 -4.19 -9.83
CA GLU A 50 -10.03 -4.38 -10.91
C GLU A 50 -9.05 -5.51 -10.57
N PRO A 51 -8.62 -6.33 -11.56
CA PRO A 51 -7.60 -7.35 -11.34
C PRO A 51 -6.29 -6.73 -10.87
N HIS A 52 -5.71 -7.24 -9.78
CA HIS A 52 -4.41 -6.78 -9.30
C HIS A 52 -3.32 -7.06 -10.34
N ARG A 53 -2.59 -6.00 -10.71
CA ARG A 53 -1.51 -6.05 -11.70
C ARG A 53 -0.13 -5.89 -11.07
N TRP A 54 -0.08 -5.51 -9.80
CA TRP A 54 1.18 -5.31 -9.11
C TRP A 54 1.07 -5.62 -7.62
N TYR A 55 2.22 -6.02 -7.07
CA TYR A 55 2.44 -6.28 -5.66
C TYR A 55 3.72 -5.58 -5.22
N ALA A 56 3.76 -5.09 -3.99
CA ALA A 56 4.96 -4.52 -3.39
C ALA A 56 5.10 -4.95 -1.94
N SER A 57 6.33 -5.28 -1.53
CA SER A 57 6.66 -5.46 -0.12
C SER A 57 7.09 -4.11 0.45
N VAL A 58 6.45 -3.70 1.54
CA VAL A 58 6.67 -2.40 2.17
C VAL A 58 6.87 -2.55 3.67
N ASN A 59 7.53 -1.58 4.28
CA ASN A 59 7.48 -1.42 5.73
C ASN A 59 6.47 -0.33 6.07
N VAL A 60 5.57 -0.63 6.99
CA VAL A 60 4.56 0.31 7.52
C VAL A 60 4.94 0.71 8.94
N LYS A 61 4.77 1.99 9.25
CA LYS A 61 4.83 2.52 10.61
C LYS A 61 3.76 3.59 10.78
N ASP A 62 2.99 3.54 11.86
CA ASP A 62 1.90 4.47 12.14
C ASP A 62 0.89 4.53 10.96
N SER A 63 0.63 3.38 10.33
CA SER A 63 -0.17 3.24 9.10
C SER A 63 0.40 3.87 7.82
N TYR A 64 1.63 4.37 7.81
CA TYR A 64 2.29 4.93 6.62
C TYR A 64 3.42 4.06 6.09
N ILE A 65 3.63 4.07 4.77
CA ILE A 65 4.79 3.43 4.15
C ILE A 65 6.06 4.21 4.51
N THR A 66 7.04 3.51 5.07
CA THR A 66 8.37 4.03 5.40
C THR A 66 9.47 3.47 4.49
N LYS A 67 9.22 2.33 3.84
CA LYS A 67 10.15 1.72 2.89
C LYS A 67 9.37 0.93 1.84
N VAL A 68 9.81 1.02 0.58
CA VAL A 68 9.35 0.17 -0.52
C VAL A 68 10.52 -0.73 -0.94
N LYS A 69 10.26 -2.05 -1.09
CA LYS A 69 11.22 -3.04 -1.59
C LYS A 69 10.97 -3.38 -3.07
#